data_AF-A0A932NV80-F1
#
_entry.id   AF-A0A932NV80-F1
#
_cell.length_a   1.000
_cell.length_b   1.000
_cell.length_c   1.000
_cell.angle_alpha   90.00
_cell.angle_beta   90.00
_cell.angle_gamma   90.00
#
_symmetry.space_group_name_H-M   'P 1'
#
loop_
_entity.id
_entity.type
_entity.pdbx_description
1 polymer ?
#
loop_
_entity_poly.entity_id
_entity_poly.type
_entity_poly.pdbx_seq_one_letter_code
_entity_poly.pdbx_strand_id
1 'polypeptide(L)'
;MTRERWGLLGFLAVVTALRLWYIQQGFLELSPDEAHYWEWSRRLDWSYYSKGPLVAYLIAASTALGGSTELFVRLPATLLAVGTTLVVVRLLEDLFADPRAALATAIFLHTIPLFAAG
;
A
#
# COMPACT_ATOMS: atom_id res chain seq x y z
N MET A 1 -15.97 16.12 11.77
CA MET A 1 -15.11 15.81 10.60
C MET A 1 -15.34 16.87 9.54
N THR A 2 -14.30 17.60 9.15
CA THR A 2 -14.41 18.70 8.17
C THR A 2 -14.60 18.16 6.75
N ARG A 3 -15.13 18.97 5.82
CA ARG A 3 -15.44 18.58 4.42
C ARG A 3 -14.21 18.04 3.68
N GLU A 4 -13.04 18.55 4.01
CA GLU A 4 -11.74 18.18 3.43
C GLU A 4 -11.36 16.73 3.79
N ARG A 5 -11.66 16.27 5.01
CA ARG A 5 -11.36 14.90 5.44
C ARG A 5 -12.18 13.88 4.67
N TRP A 6 -13.45 14.19 4.38
CA TRP A 6 -14.29 13.35 3.52
C TRP A 6 -13.78 13.32 2.08
N GLY A 7 -13.32 14.46 1.55
CA GLY A 7 -12.68 14.53 0.24
C GLY A 7 -11.42 13.67 0.16
N LEU A 8 -10.55 13.74 1.17
CA LEU A 8 -9.35 12.92 1.27
C LEU A 8 -9.67 11.42 1.32
N LEU A 9 -10.59 11.01 2.20
CA LEU A 9 -10.98 9.60 2.33
C LEU A 9 -11.60 9.08 1.03
N GLY A 10 -12.45 9.88 0.38
CA GLY A 10 -13.02 9.55 -0.92
C GLY A 10 -11.93 9.39 -2.00
N PHE A 11 -10.97 10.32 -2.06
CA PHE A 11 -9.85 10.23 -2.98
C PHE A 11 -9.01 8.97 -2.77
N LEU A 12 -8.61 8.70 -1.52
CA LEU A 12 -7.83 7.50 -1.17
C LEU A 12 -8.59 6.21 -1.51
N ALA A 13 -9.90 6.17 -1.23
CA ALA A 13 -10.74 5.03 -1.56
C ALA A 13 -10.80 4.79 -3.08
N VAL A 14 -11.00 5.84 -3.87
CA VAL A 14 -11.05 5.75 -5.34
C VAL A 14 -9.71 5.30 -5.90
N VAL A 15 -8.60 5.91 -5.49
CA VAL A 15 -7.26 5.55 -6.00
C VAL A 15 -6.90 4.12 -5.61
N THR A 16 -7.20 3.71 -4.38
CA THR A 16 -6.96 2.34 -3.91
C THR A 16 -7.80 1.34 -4.69
N ALA A 17 -9.08 1.63 -4.92
CA ALA A 17 -9.96 0.77 -5.70
C ALA A 17 -9.49 0.62 -7.15
N LEU A 18 -9.09 1.73 -7.79
CA LEU A 18 -8.53 1.70 -9.15
C LEU A 18 -7.24 0.88 -9.21
N ARG A 19 -6.36 0.99 -8.22
CA ARG A 19 -5.11 0.22 -8.13
C ARG A 19 -5.38 -1.27 -7.97
N LEU A 20 -6.25 -1.65 -7.03
CA LEU A 20 -6.62 -3.05 -6.82
C LEU A 20 -7.30 -3.65 -8.05
N TRP A 21 -8.20 -2.89 -8.70
CA TRP A 21 -8.84 -3.30 -9.95
C TRP A 21 -7.81 -3.55 -11.05
N TYR A 22 -6.83 -2.65 -11.21
CA TYR A 22 -5.76 -2.79 -12.19
C TYR A 22 -4.88 -4.01 -11.93
N ILE A 23 -4.45 -4.23 -10.67
CA ILE A 23 -3.67 -5.40 -10.27
C ILE A 23 -4.45 -6.69 -10.57
N GLN A 24 -5.75 -6.70 -10.28
CA GLN A 24 -6.61 -7.87 -10.53
C GLN A 24 -6.72 -8.24 -12.01
N GLN A 25 -6.50 -7.30 -12.94
CA GLN A 25 -6.50 -7.64 -14.38
C GLN A 25 -5.32 -8.52 -14.78
N GLY A 26 -4.28 -8.64 -13.93
CA GLY A 26 -3.15 -9.53 -14.18
C GLY A 26 -2.25 -9.09 -15.35
N PHE A 27 -2.33 -7.84 -15.79
CA PHE A 27 -1.48 -7.34 -16.88
C PHE A 27 0.00 -7.24 -16.51
N LEU A 28 0.31 -7.18 -15.21
CA LEU A 28 1.67 -7.09 -14.69
C LEU A 28 1.93 -8.28 -13.77
N GLU A 29 2.81 -9.16 -14.24
CA GLU A 29 3.41 -10.22 -13.44
C GLU A 29 4.17 -9.63 -12.23
N LEU A 30 4.50 -10.50 -11.27
CA LEU A 30 5.34 -10.11 -10.15
C LEU A 30 6.73 -9.74 -10.64
N SER A 31 7.23 -8.59 -10.18
CA SER A 31 8.62 -8.24 -10.36
C SER A 31 9.53 -9.25 -9.65
N PRO A 32 10.82 -9.36 -10.03
CA PRO A 32 11.75 -10.29 -9.37
C PRO A 32 11.82 -10.12 -7.85
N ASP A 33 11.72 -8.88 -7.36
CA ASP A 33 11.74 -8.57 -5.93
C ASP A 33 10.45 -9.05 -5.24
N GLU A 34 9.28 -8.82 -5.84
CA GLU A 34 7.99 -9.29 -5.31
C GLU A 34 7.90 -10.81 -5.28
N ALA A 35 8.37 -11.47 -6.35
CA ALA A 35 8.43 -12.92 -6.42
C ALA A 35 9.35 -13.48 -5.33
N HIS A 36 10.44 -12.79 -5.01
CA HIS A 36 11.33 -13.18 -3.92
C HIS A 36 10.63 -13.08 -2.54
N TYR A 37 9.91 -11.99 -2.27
CA TYR A 37 9.14 -11.87 -1.02
C TYR A 37 8.00 -12.88 -0.92
N TRP A 38 7.36 -13.19 -2.05
CA TRP A 38 6.33 -14.23 -2.08
C TRP A 38 6.92 -15.62 -1.82
N GLU A 39 8.11 -15.93 -2.34
CA GLU A 39 8.76 -17.21 -2.02
C GLU A 39 9.14 -17.31 -0.53
N TRP A 40 9.59 -16.21 0.07
CA TRP A 40 9.78 -16.14 1.53
C TRP A 40 8.46 -16.32 2.30
N SER A 41 7.35 -15.76 1.82
CA SER A 41 6.05 -15.91 2.47
C SER A 41 5.57 -17.36 2.53
N ARG A 42 6.05 -18.23 1.62
CA ARG A 42 5.74 -19.66 1.60
C ARG A 42 6.57 -20.47 2.60
N ARG A 43 7.70 -19.92 3.07
CA ARG A 43 8.63 -20.55 4.00
C ARG A 43 9.01 -19.56 5.10
N LEU A 44 8.06 -19.35 6.00
CA LEU A 44 8.18 -18.35 7.06
C LEU A 44 9.34 -18.67 7.99
N ASP A 45 10.26 -17.72 8.10
CA ASP A 45 11.40 -17.73 9.02
C ASP A 45 11.47 -16.41 9.80
N TRP A 46 12.20 -16.42 10.91
CA TRP A 46 12.38 -15.28 11.81
C TRP A 46 13.22 -14.16 11.20
N SER A 47 14.08 -14.48 10.23
CA SER A 47 14.87 -13.52 9.47
C SER A 47 15.23 -14.12 8.12
N TYR A 48 15.28 -13.26 7.10
CA TYR A 48 15.80 -13.63 5.79
C TYR A 48 17.18 -13.04 5.58
N TYR A 49 17.88 -13.53 4.56
CA TYR A 49 19.27 -13.15 4.29
C TYR A 49 19.50 -11.63 4.23
N SER A 50 18.56 -10.88 3.65
CA SER A 50 18.71 -9.42 3.45
C SER A 50 17.66 -8.56 4.16
N LYS A 51 16.57 -9.15 4.69
CA LYS A 51 15.44 -8.40 5.27
C LYS A 51 14.83 -9.10 6.48
N GLY A 52 14.19 -8.30 7.33
CA GLY A 52 13.36 -8.81 8.43
C GLY A 52 12.09 -9.53 7.94
N PRO A 53 11.39 -10.23 8.83
CA PRO A 53 10.37 -11.21 8.44
C PRO A 53 9.02 -10.61 8.04
N LEU A 54 8.79 -9.34 8.41
CA LEU A 54 7.46 -8.73 8.39
C LEU A 54 6.80 -8.74 7.00
N VAL A 55 7.56 -8.49 5.93
CA VAL A 55 7.01 -8.49 4.55
C VAL A 55 6.48 -9.88 4.19
N ALA A 56 7.26 -10.92 4.47
CA ALA A 56 6.84 -12.30 4.23
C ALA A 56 5.61 -12.68 5.06
N TYR A 57 5.54 -12.25 6.32
CA TYR A 57 4.40 -12.53 7.20
C TYR A 57 3.11 -11.87 6.70
N LEU A 58 3.21 -10.62 6.25
CA LEU A 58 2.07 -9.88 5.69
C LEU A 58 1.56 -10.53 4.39
N ILE A 59 2.47 -10.92 3.49
CA ILE A 59 2.10 -11.62 2.25
C ILE A 59 1.50 -12.99 2.58
N ALA A 60 2.05 -13.74 3.53
CA ALA A 60 1.52 -15.04 3.94
C ALA A 60 0.10 -14.91 4.51
N ALA A 61 -0.12 -13.92 5.39
CA ALA A 61 -1.45 -13.65 5.95
C ALA A 61 -2.45 -13.25 4.86
N SER A 62 -2.03 -12.45 3.88
CA SER A 62 -2.91 -12.01 2.79
C SER A 62 -3.24 -13.14 1.81
N THR A 63 -2.23 -13.90 1.39
CA THR A 63 -2.40 -15.05 0.48
C THR A 63 -3.17 -16.20 1.13
N ALA A 64 -3.18 -16.30 2.47
CA ALA A 64 -4.06 -17.24 3.18
C ALA A 64 -5.57 -16.88 3.05
N LEU A 65 -5.92 -15.62 2.79
CA LEU A 65 -7.32 -15.19 2.70
C LEU A 65 -7.94 -15.44 1.33
N GLY A 66 -7.17 -15.36 0.24
CA GLY A 66 -7.71 -15.49 -1.10
C GLY A 66 -6.76 -16.08 -2.14
N GLY A 67 -5.75 -16.81 -1.68
CA GLY A 67 -4.85 -17.60 -2.52
C GLY A 67 -3.61 -16.84 -2.99
N SER A 68 -2.77 -17.55 -3.74
CA SER A 68 -1.51 -17.03 -4.30
C SER A 68 -1.75 -16.32 -5.62
N THR A 69 -2.47 -15.20 -5.60
CA THR A 69 -2.62 -14.30 -6.76
C THR A 69 -1.83 -13.01 -6.54
N GLU A 70 -1.51 -12.31 -7.63
CA GLU A 70 -0.79 -11.03 -7.62
C GLU A 70 -1.51 -9.99 -6.74
N LEU A 71 -2.85 -10.04 -6.74
CA LEU A 71 -3.68 -9.20 -5.89
C LEU A 71 -3.37 -9.40 -4.41
N PHE A 72 -3.37 -10.65 -3.92
CA PHE A 72 -3.11 -10.94 -2.51
C PHE A 72 -1.63 -10.79 -2.14
N VAL A 73 -0.71 -10.86 -3.10
CA VAL A 73 0.70 -10.52 -2.86
C VAL A 73 0.89 -9.01 -2.68
N ARG A 74 0.23 -8.18 -3.48
CA ARG A 74 0.35 -6.70 -3.45
C ARG A 74 -0.64 -6.02 -2.48
N LEU A 75 -1.65 -6.73 -2.00
CA LEU A 75 -2.68 -6.17 -1.10
C LEU A 75 -2.09 -5.56 0.18
N PRO A 76 -1.17 -6.22 0.91
CA PRO A 76 -0.57 -5.62 2.11
C PRO A 76 0.20 -4.33 1.83
N ALA A 77 0.97 -4.31 0.75
CA ALA A 77 1.73 -3.13 0.33
C ALA A 77 0.79 -1.96 -0.01
N THR A 78 -0.30 -2.26 -0.72
CA THR A 78 -1.33 -1.27 -1.08
C THR A 78 -2.00 -0.68 0.16
N LEU A 79 -2.38 -1.52 1.13
CA LEU A 79 -3.01 -1.06 2.38
C LEU A 79 -2.04 -0.24 3.25
N LEU A 80 -0.78 -0.67 3.34
CA LEU A 80 0.24 0.07 4.06
C LEU A 80 0.50 1.44 3.43
N ALA A 81 0.48 1.57 2.10
CA ALA A 81 0.61 2.86 1.42
C ALA A 81 -0.51 3.85 1.81
N VAL A 82 -1.75 3.37 1.92
CA VAL A 82 -2.87 4.17 2.42
C VAL A 82 -2.63 4.57 3.88
N GLY A 83 -2.24 3.62 4.73
CA GLY A 83 -1.92 3.88 6.14
C GLY A 83 -0.81 4.92 6.31
N THR A 84 0.29 4.79 5.57
CA THR A 84 1.39 5.76 5.55
C THR A 84 0.89 7.14 5.14
N THR A 85 0.03 7.23 4.12
CA THR A 85 -0.53 8.53 3.69
C THR A 85 -1.36 9.18 4.80
N LEU A 86 -2.19 8.40 5.50
CA LEU A 86 -2.99 8.92 6.62
C LEU A 86 -2.10 9.42 7.76
N VAL A 87 -1.03 8.70 8.09
CA VAL A 87 -0.06 9.11 9.13
C VAL A 87 0.67 10.40 8.72
N VAL A 88 1.15 10.48 7.47
CA VAL A 88 1.84 11.68 6.96
C VAL A 88 0.91 12.90 6.95
N VAL A 89 -0.33 12.71 6.49
CA VAL A 89 -1.36 13.76 6.52
C VAL A 89 -1.58 14.26 7.95
N ARG A 90 -1.76 13.34 8.90
CA ARG A 90 -1.98 13.71 10.31
C ARG A 90 -0.79 14.47 10.89
N LEU A 91 0.43 14.03 10.58
CA LEU A 91 1.66 14.70 11.01
C LEU A 91 1.75 16.14 10.46
N LEU A 92 1.35 16.36 9.21
CA LEU A 92 1.35 17.69 8.61
C LEU A 92 0.27 18.61 9.18
N GLU A 93 -0.92 18.07 9.46
CA GLU A 93 -1.96 18.82 10.18
C GLU A 93 -1.47 19.27 11.55
N ASP A 94 -0.76 18.40 12.27
CA ASP A 94 -0.23 18.72 13.61
C ASP A 94 0.94 19.72 13.55
N LEU A 95 1.75 19.70 12.48
CA LEU A 95 2.90 20.59 12.33
C LEU A 95 2.55 21.97 11.76
N PHE A 96 1.61 22.05 10.83
CA PHE A 96 1.30 23.26 10.06
C PHE A 96 -0.11 23.82 10.30
N ALA A 97 -1.00 23.08 10.98
CA ALA A 97 -2.39 23.45 11.23
C ALA A 97 -3.20 23.85 9.97
N ASP A 98 -2.76 23.39 8.78
CA ASP A 98 -3.41 23.66 7.49
C ASP A 98 -4.00 22.38 6.86
N PRO A 99 -5.35 22.25 6.82
CA PRO A 99 -6.03 21.13 6.17
C PRO A 99 -5.81 21.03 4.64
N ARG A 100 -5.41 22.12 3.98
CA ARG A 100 -5.16 22.11 2.53
C ARG A 100 -3.83 21.45 2.19
N ALA A 101 -2.83 21.63 3.05
CA ALA A 101 -1.53 20.97 2.92
C ALA A 101 -1.65 19.43 2.99
N ALA A 102 -2.55 18.93 3.84
CA ALA A 102 -2.89 17.51 3.94
C ALA A 102 -3.45 16.93 2.62
N LEU A 103 -4.44 17.60 2.02
CA LEU A 103 -5.04 17.15 0.77
C LEU A 103 -4.03 17.19 -0.39
N ALA A 104 -3.26 18.27 -0.50
CA ALA A 104 -2.22 18.40 -1.51
C ALA A 104 -1.19 17.27 -1.39
N THR A 105 -0.72 16.98 -0.18
CA THR A 105 0.27 15.92 0.06
C THR A 105 -0.24 14.54 -0.35
N ALA A 106 -1.50 14.22 -0.03
CA ALA A 106 -2.08 12.93 -0.42
C ALA A 106 -2.16 12.77 -1.94
N ILE A 107 -2.52 13.85 -2.66
CA ILE A 107 -2.53 13.86 -4.13
C ILE A 107 -1.11 13.68 -4.66
N PHE A 108 -0.14 14.43 -4.13
CA PHE A 108 1.27 14.31 -4.54
C PHE A 108 1.81 12.91 -4.34
N LEU A 109 1.62 12.31 -3.16
CA LEU A 109 2.09 10.95 -2.86
C LEU A 109 1.53 9.92 -3.84
N HIS A 110 0.25 10.02 -4.21
CA HIS A 110 -0.39 9.04 -5.11
C HIS A 110 -0.16 9.32 -6.61
N THR A 111 0.31 10.52 -6.96
CA THR A 111 0.66 10.87 -8.35
C THR A 111 2.10 10.45 -8.69
N ILE A 112 2.94 10.19 -7.69
CA ILE A 112 4.31 9.70 -7.90
C ILE A 112 4.24 8.23 -8.37
N PRO A 113 4.69 7.91 -9.59
CA PRO A 113 4.61 6.55 -10.13
C PRO A 113 5.30 5.51 -9.24
N LEU A 114 6.40 5.90 -8.58
CA LEU A 114 7.16 5.04 -7.68
C LEU A 114 6.37 4.65 -6.41
N PHE A 115 5.48 5.52 -5.93
CA PHE A 115 4.61 5.22 -4.79
C PHE A 115 3.39 4.36 -5.22
N ALA A 116 3.04 4.44 -6.51
CA ALA A 116 1.98 3.66 -7.14
C ALA A 116 2.43 2.28 -7.67
N ALA A 117 3.73 2.05 -7.84
CA ALA A 117 4.31 0.83 -8.41
C ALA A 117 4.69 -0.25 -7.38
N GLY A 118 4.39 -0.04 -6.09
CA GLY A 118 4.63 -1.01 -5.01
C GLY A 118 3.51 -2.00 -4.75
#